data_AF-A0A972MHA9-F1
#
_entry.id   AF-A0A972MHA9-F1
#
_cell.length_a   1.000
_cell.length_b   1.000
_cell.length_c   1.000
_cell.angle_alpha   90.00
_cell.angle_beta   90.00
_cell.angle_gamma   90.00
#
_symmetry.space_group_name_H-M   'P 1'
#
loop_
_entity.id
_entity.type
_entity.pdbx_description
1 polymer ?
#
loop_
_entity_poly.entity_id
_entity_poly.type
_entity_poly.pdbx_seq_one_letter_code
_entity_poly.pdbx_strand_id
1 'polypeptide(L)'
;MNNELEKVTYLLEEEVQEDKKEKGFTLIELLVVVAIIAILAAVAIPQFTKYKRNAAASSAAGQIATCMSELAAAYAENSSKTTWDCKVGDSTIKLKLDPVTGNIDIDGENKAIVSGINVECDIEGNKVRCIPSSN
;
A
#
# COMPACT_ATOMS: atom_id res chain seq x y z
N MET A 1 28.33 -40.21 72.09
CA MET A 1 29.24 -39.37 71.31
C MET A 1 29.05 -39.56 69.80
N ASN A 2 27.79 -39.71 69.35
CA ASN A 2 27.38 -39.69 67.95
C ASN A 2 26.02 -38.97 67.92
N ASN A 3 25.80 -38.13 66.92
CA ASN A 3 24.57 -37.41 66.58
C ASN A 3 24.30 -35.98 67.07
N GLU A 4 25.29 -35.30 67.66
CA GLU A 4 25.39 -33.84 67.46
C GLU A 4 25.83 -33.49 66.02
N LEU A 5 26.43 -34.44 65.31
CA LEU A 5 26.82 -34.30 63.90
C LEU A 5 25.63 -34.24 62.92
N GLU A 6 24.44 -34.71 63.29
CA GLU A 6 23.27 -34.62 62.38
C GLU A 6 22.70 -33.19 62.35
N LYS A 7 22.81 -32.42 63.45
CA LYS A 7 22.34 -31.03 63.53
C LYS A 7 23.16 -30.04 62.69
N VAL A 8 24.45 -30.34 62.46
CA VAL A 8 25.37 -29.41 61.77
C VAL A 8 25.16 -29.45 60.24
N THR A 9 24.69 -30.57 59.70
CA THR A 9 24.36 -30.69 58.27
C THR A 9 23.11 -29.89 57.88
N TYR A 10 22.18 -29.64 58.82
CA TYR A 10 20.93 -28.91 58.55
C TYR A 10 21.07 -27.37 58.50
N LEU A 11 22.24 -26.80 58.81
CA LEU A 11 22.43 -25.35 58.83
C LEU A 11 23.13 -24.77 57.60
N LEU A 12 23.42 -25.58 56.58
CA LEU A 12 24.14 -25.16 55.37
C LEU A 12 23.34 -25.39 54.08
N GLU A 13 22.04 -25.12 54.12
CA GLU A 13 21.30 -24.74 52.91
C GLU A 13 20.80 -23.31 53.13
N GLU A 14 21.76 -22.38 53.08
CA GLU A 14 21.44 -21.01 52.71
C GLU A 14 20.88 -21.11 51.28
N GLU A 15 19.57 -20.94 51.11
CA GLU A 15 18.99 -20.72 49.79
C GLU A 15 19.70 -19.50 49.21
N VAL A 16 20.73 -19.75 48.39
CA VAL A 16 21.18 -18.76 47.42
C VAL A 16 20.04 -18.66 46.41
N GLN A 17 19.04 -17.85 46.76
CA GLN A 17 18.08 -17.28 45.83
C GLN A 17 18.92 -16.46 44.85
N GLU A 18 19.30 -17.10 43.75
CA GLU A 18 19.82 -16.42 42.59
C GLU A 18 18.67 -15.54 42.07
N ASP A 19 18.58 -14.31 42.59
CA ASP A 19 17.76 -13.25 42.03
C ASP A 19 18.25 -13.07 40.60
N LYS A 20 17.63 -13.81 39.67
CA LYS A 20 17.72 -13.55 38.24
C LYS A 20 17.25 -12.13 38.10
N LYS A 21 18.20 -11.19 38.04
CA LYS A 21 17.94 -9.79 37.76
C LYS A 21 17.22 -9.78 36.43
N GLU A 22 15.90 -9.75 36.47
CA GLU A 22 15.08 -9.53 35.31
C GLU A 22 15.51 -8.17 34.78
N LYS A 23 16.32 -8.19 33.72
CA LYS A 23 16.75 -6.99 33.01
C LYS A 23 15.52 -6.45 32.29
N GLY A 24 14.63 -5.81 33.04
CA GLY A 24 13.50 -5.07 32.53
C GLY A 24 13.99 -3.88 31.71
N PHE A 25 13.26 -3.57 30.64
CA PHE A 25 13.46 -2.35 29.86
C PHE A 25 13.27 -1.14 30.78
N THR A 26 14.19 -0.17 30.73
CA THR A 26 14.00 1.06 31.52
C THR A 26 12.93 1.94 30.87
N LEU A 27 12.14 2.65 31.68
CA LEU A 27 11.14 3.60 31.17
C LEU A 27 11.79 4.70 30.32
N ILE A 28 13.03 5.08 30.64
CA ILE A 28 13.78 6.09 29.89
C ILE A 28 14.21 5.58 28.50
N GLU A 29 14.63 4.32 28.38
CA GLU A 29 14.96 3.72 27.08
C GLU A 29 13.73 3.70 26.17
N LEU A 30 12.57 3.33 26.72
CA LEU A 30 11.33 3.31 25.95
C LEU A 30 10.91 4.72 25.51
N LEU A 31 11.09 5.73 26.38
CA LEU A 31 10.77 7.13 26.09
C LEU A 31 11.60 7.70 24.93
N VAL A 32 12.90 7.42 24.89
CA VAL A 32 13.77 7.87 23.80
C VAL A 32 13.39 7.19 22.47
N VAL A 33 13.03 5.90 22.51
CA VAL A 33 12.62 5.17 21.29
C VAL A 33 11.35 5.74 20.69
N VAL A 34 10.31 6.01 21.49
CA VAL A 34 9.07 6.62 20.97
C VAL A 34 9.30 8.04 20.45
N ALA A 35 10.22 8.80 21.07
CA ALA A 35 10.59 10.12 20.58
C ALA A 35 11.22 10.07 19.17
N ILE A 36 12.11 9.10 18.92
CA ILE A 36 12.73 8.92 17.58
C ILE A 36 11.69 8.47 16.56
N ILE A 37 10.83 7.49 16.90
CA ILE A 37 9.76 7.01 16.00
C ILE A 37 8.81 8.15 15.64
N ALA A 38 8.47 9.03 16.58
CA ALA A 38 7.60 10.18 16.33
C ALA A 38 8.19 11.14 15.27
N ILE A 39 9.50 11.41 15.33
CA ILE A 39 10.19 12.26 14.34
C ILE A 39 10.19 11.60 12.95
N LEU A 40 10.51 10.30 12.88
CA LEU A 40 10.51 9.56 11.61
C LEU A 40 9.12 9.49 10.99
N ALA A 41 8.09 9.22 11.80
CA ALA A 41 6.70 9.15 11.35
C ALA A 41 6.22 10.49 10.78
N ALA A 42 6.60 11.62 11.40
CA ALA A 42 6.23 12.95 10.94
C ALA A 42 6.68 13.24 9.49
N VAL A 43 7.85 12.75 9.08
CA VAL A 43 8.37 12.91 7.72
C VAL A 43 7.86 11.81 6.79
N ALA A 44 7.79 10.57 7.27
CA ALA A 44 7.42 9.41 6.45
C ALA A 44 5.95 9.43 6.00
N ILE A 45 5.01 9.84 6.86
CA ILE A 45 3.58 9.85 6.56
C ILE A 45 3.23 10.70 5.32
N PRO A 46 3.61 11.99 5.21
CA PRO A 46 3.26 12.79 4.04
C PRO A 46 3.92 12.28 2.75
N GLN A 47 5.14 11.73 2.85
CA GLN A 47 5.81 11.12 1.69
C GLN A 47 5.12 9.84 1.23
N PHE A 48 4.74 8.98 2.17
CA PHE A 48 4.04 7.73 1.87
C PHE A 48 2.67 7.97 1.24
N THR A 49 1.92 8.98 1.71
CA THR A 49 0.64 9.37 1.10
C THR A 49 0.81 9.82 -0.35
N LYS A 50 1.84 10.63 -0.64
CA LYS A 50 2.15 11.04 -2.03
C LYS A 50 2.53 9.83 -2.90
N TYR A 51 3.35 8.93 -2.37
CA TYR A 51 3.75 7.70 -3.06
C TYR A 51 2.54 6.84 -3.42
N LYS A 52 1.63 6.61 -2.46
CA LYS A 52 0.38 5.88 -2.72
C LYS A 52 -0.47 6.52 -3.81
N ARG A 53 -0.60 7.85 -3.79
CA ARG A 53 -1.37 8.59 -4.82
C ARG A 53 -0.76 8.41 -6.21
N ASN A 54 0.56 8.55 -6.33
CA ASN A 54 1.25 8.38 -7.61
C ASN A 54 1.20 6.92 -8.09
N ALA A 55 1.30 5.95 -7.18
CA ALA A 55 1.15 4.53 -7.51
C ALA A 55 -0.25 4.21 -8.04
N ALA A 56 -1.29 4.79 -7.44
CA ALA A 56 -2.67 4.67 -7.93
C ALA A 56 -2.81 5.23 -9.35
N ALA A 57 -2.27 6.42 -9.62
CA ALA A 57 -2.29 7.02 -10.96
C ALA A 57 -1.53 6.17 -12.00
N SER A 58 -0.34 5.67 -11.64
CA SER A 58 0.43 4.78 -12.53
C SER A 58 -0.29 3.46 -12.80
N SER A 59 -0.95 2.89 -11.79
CA SER A 59 -1.74 1.68 -11.94
C SER A 59 -2.95 1.90 -12.85
N ALA A 60 -3.65 3.02 -12.69
CA ALA A 60 -4.76 3.40 -13.55
C ALA A 60 -4.31 3.53 -15.02
N ALA A 61 -3.19 4.20 -15.27
CA ALA A 61 -2.66 4.37 -16.61
C ALA A 61 -2.34 3.02 -17.29
N GLY A 62 -1.75 2.08 -16.54
CA GLY A 62 -1.48 0.72 -17.04
C GLY A 62 -2.75 -0.08 -17.34
N GLN A 63 -3.77 0.02 -16.49
CA GLN A 63 -5.06 -0.65 -16.69
C GLN A 63 -5.77 -0.12 -17.94
N ILE A 64 -5.83 1.21 -18.11
CA ILE A 64 -6.44 1.82 -19.31
C ILE A 64 -5.67 1.42 -20.57
N ALA A 65 -4.33 1.41 -20.56
CA ALA A 65 -3.54 0.99 -21.72
C ALA A 65 -3.83 -0.48 -22.13
N THR A 66 -4.04 -1.37 -21.17
CA THR A 66 -4.49 -2.74 -21.44
C THR A 66 -5.88 -2.73 -22.08
N CYS A 67 -6.83 -1.99 -21.51
CA CYS A 67 -8.18 -1.87 -22.07
C CYS A 67 -8.22 -1.27 -23.48
N MET A 68 -7.32 -0.33 -23.80
CA MET A 68 -7.20 0.20 -25.17
C MET A 68 -6.83 -0.91 -26.15
N SER A 69 -5.93 -1.81 -25.75
CA SER A 69 -5.55 -2.98 -26.57
C SER A 69 -6.70 -3.96 -26.71
N GLU A 70 -7.48 -4.17 -25.65
CA GLU A 70 -8.70 -5.01 -25.67
C GLU A 70 -9.77 -4.42 -26.61
N LEU A 71 -10.03 -3.12 -26.54
CA LEU A 71 -10.96 -2.44 -27.44
C LEU A 71 -10.49 -2.53 -28.90
N ALA A 72 -9.21 -2.32 -29.16
CA ALA A 72 -8.65 -2.47 -30.51
C ALA A 72 -8.83 -3.89 -31.05
N ALA A 73 -8.60 -4.92 -30.23
CA ALA A 73 -8.83 -6.31 -30.59
C ALA A 73 -10.33 -6.60 -30.84
N ALA A 74 -11.22 -6.12 -29.97
CA ALA A 74 -12.66 -6.29 -30.11
C ALA A 74 -13.21 -5.62 -31.38
N TYR A 75 -12.68 -4.44 -31.74
CA TYR A 75 -13.04 -3.76 -32.97
C TYR A 75 -12.53 -4.50 -34.22
N ALA A 76 -11.35 -5.12 -34.15
CA ALA A 76 -10.82 -5.93 -35.24
C ALA A 76 -11.65 -7.20 -35.50
N GLU A 77 -12.21 -7.81 -34.45
CA GLU A 77 -13.13 -8.95 -34.58
C GLU A 77 -14.52 -8.52 -35.06
N ASN A 78 -15.01 -7.38 -34.57
CA ASN A 78 -16.32 -6.84 -34.91
C ASN A 78 -16.24 -5.32 -35.05
N SER A 79 -16.31 -4.84 -36.29
CA SER A 79 -16.22 -3.42 -36.64
C SER A 79 -17.34 -2.54 -36.07
N SER A 80 -18.35 -3.11 -35.41
CA SER A 80 -19.37 -2.35 -34.67
C SER A 80 -19.01 -2.14 -33.18
N LYS A 81 -17.96 -2.79 -32.68
CA LYS A 81 -17.50 -2.67 -31.28
C LYS A 81 -16.58 -1.46 -31.13
N THR A 82 -17.18 -0.27 -31.05
CA THR A 82 -16.45 1.00 -30.88
C THR A 82 -16.37 1.46 -29.43
N THR A 83 -16.92 0.71 -28.47
CA THR A 83 -16.91 1.07 -27.05
C THR A 83 -16.47 -0.10 -26.17
N TRP A 84 -15.74 0.19 -25.09
CA TRP A 84 -15.28 -0.81 -24.13
C TRP A 84 -15.42 -0.33 -22.69
N ASP A 85 -15.98 -1.17 -21.83
CA ASP A 85 -16.03 -0.93 -20.39
C ASP A 85 -14.71 -1.38 -19.77
N CYS A 86 -13.83 -0.41 -19.46
CA CYS A 86 -12.53 -0.66 -18.85
C CYS A 86 -12.65 -0.64 -17.32
N LYS A 87 -12.27 -1.73 -16.66
CA LYS A 87 -12.14 -1.76 -15.20
C LYS A 87 -10.83 -1.11 -14.77
N VAL A 88 -10.93 -0.03 -13.99
CA VAL A 88 -9.80 0.73 -13.46
C VAL A 88 -9.93 0.83 -11.94
N GLY A 89 -9.24 -0.06 -11.24
CA GLY A 89 -9.37 -0.23 -9.80
C GLY A 89 -10.80 -0.59 -9.39
N ASP A 90 -11.42 0.32 -8.64
CA ASP A 90 -12.77 0.19 -8.08
C ASP A 90 -13.84 0.84 -8.99
N SER A 91 -13.43 1.46 -10.11
CA SER A 91 -14.31 2.15 -11.06
C SER A 91 -14.29 1.49 -12.44
N THR A 92 -15.30 1.82 -13.24
CA THR A 92 -15.34 1.47 -14.67
C THR A 92 -15.30 2.76 -15.49
N ILE A 93 -14.31 2.89 -16.36
CA ILE A 93 -14.21 3.98 -17.35
C ILE A 93 -14.64 3.41 -18.70
N LYS A 94 -15.43 4.16 -19.46
CA LYS A 94 -15.75 3.78 -20.84
C LYS A 94 -14.72 4.34 -21.79
N LEU A 95 -14.21 3.51 -22.68
CA LEU A 95 -13.39 3.92 -23.81
C LEU A 95 -14.25 3.91 -25.07
N LYS A 96 -14.04 4.89 -25.95
CA LYS A 96 -14.56 4.87 -27.32
C LYS A 96 -13.42 4.87 -28.32
N LEU A 97 -13.64 4.19 -29.42
CA LEU A 97 -12.81 4.20 -30.60
C LEU A 97 -13.55 4.99 -31.68
N ASP A 98 -12.86 5.93 -32.30
CA ASP A 98 -13.33 6.61 -33.49
C ASP A 98 -12.98 5.76 -34.73
N PRO A 99 -13.97 5.22 -35.46
CA PRO A 99 -13.74 4.32 -36.59
C PRO A 99 -13.13 5.03 -37.81
N VAL A 100 -13.17 6.37 -37.86
CA VAL A 100 -12.61 7.17 -38.96
C VAL A 100 -11.15 7.50 -38.70
N THR A 101 -10.82 7.92 -37.47
CA THR A 101 -9.47 8.35 -37.10
C THR A 101 -8.61 7.25 -36.49
N GLY A 102 -9.23 6.19 -35.96
CA GLY A 102 -8.56 5.12 -35.22
C GLY A 102 -8.13 5.52 -33.81
N ASN A 103 -8.45 6.75 -33.38
CA ASN A 103 -8.11 7.23 -32.04
C ASN A 103 -9.01 6.57 -31.00
N ILE A 104 -8.43 6.23 -29.85
CA ILE A 104 -9.16 5.78 -28.67
C ILE A 104 -9.14 6.90 -27.64
N ASP A 105 -10.31 7.21 -27.08
CA ASP A 105 -10.50 8.26 -26.08
C ASP A 105 -11.44 7.77 -24.97
N ILE A 106 -11.48 8.47 -23.86
CA ILE A 106 -12.42 8.21 -22.77
C ILE A 106 -13.79 8.78 -23.16
N ASP A 107 -14.83 7.96 -23.00
CA ASP A 107 -16.22 8.34 -23.23
C ASP A 107 -16.91 8.65 -21.89
N GLY A 108 -17.05 9.93 -21.58
CA GLY A 108 -17.70 10.40 -20.35
C GLY A 108 -16.71 10.83 -19.28
N GLU A 109 -16.90 10.36 -18.04
CA GLU A 109 -16.07 10.79 -16.91
C GLU A 109 -14.66 10.19 -16.98
N ASN A 110 -13.68 11.07 -16.95
CA ASN A 110 -12.26 10.75 -16.99
C ASN A 110 -11.68 10.41 -15.60
N LYS A 111 -12.54 10.04 -14.65
CA LYS A 111 -12.21 9.79 -13.25
C LYS A 111 -12.36 8.32 -12.90
N ALA A 112 -11.41 7.80 -12.13
CA ALA A 112 -11.47 6.48 -11.53
C ALA A 112 -11.04 6.52 -10.06
N ILE A 113 -11.44 5.51 -9.31
CA ILE A 113 -11.02 5.27 -7.94
C ILE A 113 -10.12 4.04 -7.93
N VAL A 114 -8.89 4.19 -7.45
CA VAL A 114 -7.95 3.09 -7.30
C VAL A 114 -7.53 2.99 -5.84
N SER A 115 -8.00 1.95 -5.15
CA SER A 115 -7.69 1.75 -3.72
C SER A 115 -8.10 2.94 -2.85
N GLY A 116 -9.28 3.51 -3.15
CA GLY A 116 -9.83 4.69 -2.45
C GLY A 116 -9.18 6.03 -2.82
N ILE A 117 -8.35 6.09 -3.87
CA ILE A 117 -7.72 7.33 -4.36
C ILE A 117 -8.38 7.74 -5.68
N ASN A 118 -8.92 8.96 -5.72
CA ASN A 118 -9.42 9.56 -6.95
C ASN A 118 -8.25 9.88 -7.90
N VAL A 119 -8.34 9.39 -9.12
CA VAL A 119 -7.39 9.60 -10.21
C VAL A 119 -8.14 10.08 -11.43
N GLU A 120 -7.55 11.03 -12.13
CA GLU A 120 -8.06 11.58 -13.37
C GLU A 120 -7.12 11.19 -14.50
N CYS A 121 -7.66 10.65 -15.58
CA CYS A 121 -6.90 10.08 -16.69
C CYS A 121 -7.32 10.72 -18.00
N ASP A 122 -6.36 10.93 -18.89
CA ASP A 122 -6.58 11.50 -20.22
C ASP A 122 -5.82 10.69 -21.27
N ILE A 123 -6.32 10.66 -22.50
CA ILE A 123 -5.70 9.93 -23.61
C ILE A 123 -5.41 10.90 -24.75
N GLU A 124 -4.12 11.16 -24.99
CA GLU A 124 -3.66 11.96 -26.12
C GLU A 124 -2.98 11.07 -27.16
N GLY A 125 -3.63 10.90 -28.32
CA GLY A 125 -3.13 10.17 -29.50
C GLY A 125 -3.05 8.64 -29.32
N ASN A 126 -2.31 8.17 -28.33
CA ASN A 126 -2.31 6.78 -27.83
C ASN A 126 -1.61 6.65 -26.46
N LYS A 127 -1.38 7.77 -25.76
CA LYS A 127 -0.65 7.79 -24.51
C LYS A 127 -1.64 8.08 -23.39
N VAL A 128 -1.69 7.18 -22.42
CA VAL A 128 -2.50 7.38 -21.21
C VAL A 128 -1.72 8.22 -20.20
N ARG A 129 -2.32 9.31 -19.76
CA ARG A 129 -1.79 10.16 -18.69
C ARG A 129 -2.79 10.19 -17.54
N CYS A 130 -2.42 9.61 -16.41
CA CYS A 130 -3.22 9.70 -15.20
C CYS A 130 -2.51 10.53 -14.12
N ILE A 131 -3.28 11.36 -13.42
CA ILE A 131 -2.81 12.15 -12.27
C ILE A 131 -3.73 11.91 -11.07
N PRO A 132 -3.22 11.95 -9.83
CA PRO A 132 -4.07 11.89 -8.66
C PRO A 132 -4.93 13.16 -8.59
N SER A 133 -6.25 12.99 -8.55
CA SER A 133 -7.18 14.11 -8.40
C SER A 133 -7.19 14.56 -6.95
N SER A 134 -7.12 15.87 -6.72
CA SER A 134 -7.43 16.46 -5.42
C SER A 134 -8.86 16.94 -5.52
N ASN A 135 -9.77 16.23 -4.85
CA ASN A 135 -11.11 16.77 -4.61
C ASN A 135 -11.00 18.12 -3.87
#